data_AF-A0A914YCP3-F1
#
_entry.id   AF-A0A914YCP3-F1
#
_cell.length_a   1.000
_cell.length_b   1.000
_cell.length_c   1.000
_cell.angle_alpha   90.00
_cell.angle_beta   90.00
_cell.angle_gamma   90.00
#
_symmetry.space_group_name_H-M   'P 1'
#
loop_
_entity.id
_entity.type
_entity.pdbx_description
1 polymer ?
#
loop_
_entity_poly.entity_id
_entity_poly.type
_entity_poly.pdbx_seq_one_letter_code
_entity_poly.pdbx_strand_id
1 'polypeptide(L)'
;MPKRRYEFQQYEYYVSLNINNLAKNFDPAEYFNTDPEFLGRRFNRLTKDAVSKNAVIAQDKEQVKEIEKLRRTQYKELQLRIEREKELAVVLQKLELKQALENSKGNELKPKMIKKGTANRAAVYKWTYDRKK
;
A
#
# COMPACT_ATOMS: atom_id res chain seq x y z
N MET A 1 -7.08 6.53 -14.71
CA MET A 1 -6.93 6.06 -13.33
C MET A 1 -5.90 6.95 -12.67
N PRO A 2 -6.24 7.73 -11.62
CA PRO A 2 -5.20 8.45 -10.88
C PRO A 2 -4.29 7.38 -10.28
N LYS A 3 -2.99 7.44 -10.59
CA LYS A 3 -1.99 6.63 -9.89
C LYS A 3 -2.17 7.00 -8.42
N ARG A 4 -2.68 6.10 -7.58
CA ARG A 4 -2.50 6.23 -6.12
C ARG A 4 -0.99 6.24 -5.92
N ARG A 5 -0.39 7.43 -5.90
CA ARG A 5 0.94 7.61 -5.36
C ARG A 5 0.78 7.14 -3.92
N TYR A 6 1.43 6.04 -3.58
CA TYR A 6 1.69 5.76 -2.18
C TYR A 6 2.60 6.92 -1.75
N GLU A 7 2.00 7.98 -1.23
CA GLU A 7 2.75 8.96 -0.48
C GLU A 7 3.38 8.18 0.66
N PHE A 8 4.71 8.11 0.66
CA PHE A 8 5.41 7.72 1.87
C PHE A 8 4.97 8.73 2.92
N GLN A 9 4.05 8.32 3.80
CA GLN A 9 3.68 9.14 4.93
C GLN A 9 4.96 9.40 5.71
N GLN A 10 5.47 10.64 5.57
CA GLN A 10 6.49 11.18 6.44
C GLN A 10 5.75 11.48 7.74
N TYR A 11 5.80 10.51 8.64
CA TYR A 11 5.33 10.70 10.00
C TYR A 11 6.40 11.48 10.74
N GLU A 12 6.00 12.65 11.24
CA GLU A 12 6.79 13.39 12.21
C GLU A 12 6.46 12.88 13.60
N TYR A 13 7.50 12.63 14.40
CA TYR A 13 7.35 12.17 15.77
C TYR A 13 7.72 13.32 16.71
N TYR A 14 6.82 13.62 17.64
CA TYR A 14 7.00 14.67 18.63
C TYR A 14 7.15 14.04 20.01
N VAL A 15 8.18 14.46 20.75
CA VAL A 15 8.38 14.11 22.16
C VAL A 15 8.13 15.36 22.99
N SER A 16 7.18 15.28 23.92
CA SER A 16 6.88 16.38 24.84
C SER A 16 7.83 16.30 26.05
N LEU A 17 8.53 17.40 26.31
CA LEU A 17 9.46 17.53 27.44
C LEU A 17 9.02 18.69 28.32
N ASN A 18 9.18 18.52 29.64
CA ASN A 18 8.95 19.61 30.58
C ASN A 18 10.07 20.66 30.48
N ILE A 19 9.70 21.94 30.57
CA ILE A 19 10.53 23.14 30.23
C ILE A 19 11.80 23.30 31.09
N ASN A 20 11.92 22.53 32.17
CA ASN A 20 13.14 22.46 32.97
C ASN A 20 14.34 22.05 32.07
N ASN A 21 15.58 22.29 32.51
CA ASN A 21 16.86 22.10 31.76
C ASN A 21 17.00 20.78 30.95
N LEU A 22 16.12 19.81 31.16
CA LEU A 22 15.89 18.58 30.40
C LEU A 22 15.71 18.79 28.88
N ALA A 23 15.08 19.88 28.44
CA ALA A 23 14.82 20.07 27.01
C ALA A 23 16.09 20.35 26.18
N LYS A 24 17.11 20.97 26.77
CA LYS A 24 18.35 21.34 26.07
C LYS A 24 19.34 20.18 25.90
N ASN A 25 19.28 19.20 26.82
CA ASN A 25 20.19 18.05 26.86
C ASN A 25 19.46 16.74 26.51
N PHE A 26 18.40 16.81 25.72
CA PHE A 26 17.62 15.62 25.38
C PHE A 26 18.35 14.74 24.35
N ASP A 27 18.73 13.53 24.77
CA ASP A 27 19.21 12.48 23.88
C ASP A 27 18.14 11.40 23.69
N PRO A 28 17.63 11.20 22.45
CA PRO A 28 16.68 10.12 22.14
C PRO A 28 17.20 8.71 22.47
N ALA A 29 18.50 8.43 22.28
CA ALA A 29 19.05 7.09 22.52
C ALA A 29 18.99 6.74 24.01
N GLU A 30 19.41 7.67 24.86
CA GLU A 30 19.31 7.54 26.32
C GLU A 30 17.85 7.48 26.79
N TYR A 31 16.99 8.38 26.30
CA TYR A 31 15.59 8.44 26.72
C TYR A 31 14.82 7.15 26.44
N PHE A 32 15.03 6.55 25.25
CA PHE A 32 14.38 5.28 24.89
C PHE A 32 15.15 4.05 25.38
N ASN A 33 16.33 4.22 25.98
CA ASN A 33 17.25 3.14 26.32
C ASN A 33 17.51 2.21 25.12
N THR A 34 17.76 2.80 23.95
CA THR A 34 18.00 2.09 22.68
C THR A 34 19.39 2.41 22.15
N ASP A 35 19.97 1.52 21.36
CA ASP A 35 21.20 1.82 20.64
C ASP A 35 20.97 2.92 19.57
N PRO A 36 21.89 3.89 19.40
CA PRO A 36 21.80 4.93 18.38
C PRO A 36 21.54 4.38 16.97
N GLU A 37 22.05 3.20 16.62
CA GLU A 37 21.84 2.56 15.32
C GLU A 37 20.36 2.22 15.03
N PHE A 38 19.55 2.05 16.09
CA PHE A 38 18.13 1.76 15.95
C PHE A 38 17.29 3.01 15.76
N LEU A 39 17.78 4.20 16.12
CA LEU A 39 17.00 5.44 16.01
C LEU A 39 16.58 5.77 14.57
N GLY A 40 17.39 5.38 13.58
CA GLY A 40 17.05 5.52 12.16
C GLY A 40 15.93 4.59 11.69
N ARG A 41 15.55 3.57 12.48
CA ARG A 41 14.49 2.61 12.14
C ARG A 41 13.14 3.13 12.65
N ARG A 42 12.11 3.06 11.81
CA ARG A 42 10.75 3.45 12.23
C ARG A 42 10.12 2.43 13.17
N PHE A 43 10.29 1.15 12.86
CA PHE A 43 9.75 0.01 13.59
C PHE A 43 10.86 -0.82 14.24
N ASN A 44 10.51 -1.62 15.24
CA ASN A 44 11.41 -2.54 15.94
C ASN A 44 12.68 -1.87 16.50
N ARG A 45 12.49 -0.78 17.26
CA ARG A 45 13.53 -0.12 18.05
C ARG A 45 13.58 -0.79 19.43
N LEU A 46 14.38 -1.84 19.55
CA LEU A 46 14.47 -2.63 20.78
C LEU A 46 15.28 -1.87 21.83
N THR A 47 14.81 -1.90 23.08
CA THR A 47 15.58 -1.42 24.23
C THR A 47 16.76 -2.35 24.51
N LYS A 48 17.79 -1.87 25.19
CA LYS A 48 18.98 -2.67 25.53
C LYS A 48 18.62 -3.97 26.28
N ASP A 49 17.64 -3.90 27.18
CA ASP A 49 17.13 -5.08 27.92
C ASP A 49 16.35 -6.05 27.02
N ALA A 50 15.64 -5.54 26.01
CA ALA A 50 14.93 -6.38 25.07
C ALA A 50 15.91 -7.07 24.10
N VAL A 51 16.99 -6.40 23.71
CA VAL A 51 18.03 -7.01 22.87
C VAL A 51 18.67 -8.22 23.57
N SER A 52 18.96 -8.13 24.87
CA SER A 52 19.58 -9.23 25.62
C SER A 52 18.64 -10.42 25.86
N LYS A 53 17.33 -10.17 25.99
CA LYS A 53 16.32 -11.22 26.23
C LYS A 53 15.85 -11.92 24.96
N ASN A 54 15.91 -11.26 23.81
CA ASN A 54 15.41 -11.81 22.56
C ASN A 54 16.47 -12.62 21.83
N ALA A 55 16.08 -13.80 21.33
CA ALA A 55 16.93 -14.58 20.45
C ALA A 55 17.10 -13.88 19.08
N VAL A 56 18.34 -13.73 18.64
CA VAL A 56 18.65 -13.22 17.30
C VAL A 56 18.30 -14.30 16.27
N ILE A 57 17.38 -13.97 15.36
CA ILE A 57 16.85 -14.92 14.35
C ILE A 57 17.91 -15.34 13.33
N ALA A 58 18.84 -14.46 12.98
CA ALA A 58 19.92 -14.74 12.04
C ALA A 58 21.26 -14.59 12.76
N GLN A 59 22.03 -15.67 12.86
CA GLN A 59 23.30 -15.68 13.57
C GLN A 59 24.47 -15.28 12.65
N ASP A 60 24.32 -15.54 11.34
CA ASP A 60 25.36 -15.29 10.35
C ASP A 60 24.98 -14.25 9.30
N LYS A 61 26.01 -13.56 8.77
CA LYS A 61 25.86 -12.57 7.69
C LYS A 61 25.28 -13.17 6.42
N GLU A 62 25.54 -14.45 6.15
CA GLU A 62 25.01 -15.14 4.97
C GLU A 62 23.51 -15.37 5.09
N GLN A 63 23.04 -15.83 6.25
CA GLN A 63 21.61 -15.98 6.53
C GLN A 63 20.85 -14.66 6.37
N VAL A 64 21.43 -13.54 6.84
CA VAL A 64 20.84 -12.20 6.65
C VAL A 64 20.69 -11.86 5.17
N LYS A 65 21.69 -12.14 4.34
CA LYS A 65 21.64 -11.90 2.89
C LYS A 65 20.58 -12.76 2.20
N GLU A 66 20.44 -14.02 2.61
CA GLU A 66 19.41 -14.90 2.08
C GLU A 66 18.01 -14.43 2.42
N ILE A 67 17.77 -14.02 3.68
CA ILE A 67 16.50 -13.46 4.13
C ILE A 67 16.18 -12.16 3.36
N GLU A 68 17.17 -11.30 3.13
CA GLU A 68 16.98 -10.08 2.35
C GLU A 68 16.64 -10.38 0.88
N LYS A 69 17.32 -11.36 0.28
CA LYS A 69 17.03 -11.81 -1.09
C LYS A 69 15.60 -12.35 -1.19
N LEU A 70 15.17 -13.19 -0.25
CA LEU A 70 13.82 -13.73 -0.19
C LEU A 70 12.77 -12.63 -0.02
N ARG A 71 13.03 -11.67 0.88
CA ARG A 71 12.16 -10.51 1.06
C ARG A 71 12.02 -9.73 -0.25
N ARG A 72 13.13 -9.48 -0.96
CA ARG A 72 13.11 -8.76 -2.24
C ARG A 72 12.35 -9.51 -3.33
N THR A 73 12.47 -10.83 -3.41
CA THR A 73 11.70 -11.63 -4.39
C THR A 73 10.21 -11.60 -4.09
N GLN A 74 9.81 -11.72 -2.83
CA GLN A 74 8.41 -11.62 -2.40
C GLN A 74 7.80 -10.26 -2.75
N TYR A 75 8.53 -9.16 -2.51
CA TYR A 75 8.06 -7.82 -2.89
C TYR A 75 7.89 -7.66 -4.41
N LYS A 76 8.84 -8.19 -5.20
CA LYS A 76 8.72 -8.18 -6.67
C LYS A 76 7.50 -8.96 -7.13
N GLU A 77 7.28 -10.14 -6.57
CA GLU A 77 6.11 -10.95 -6.90
C GLU A 77 4.80 -10.23 -6.53
N LEU A 78 4.74 -9.63 -5.35
CA LEU A 78 3.58 -8.84 -4.92
C LEU A 78 3.29 -7.69 -5.89
N GLN A 79 4.32 -6.97 -6.32
CA GLN A 79 4.17 -5.90 -7.31
C GLN A 79 3.56 -6.43 -8.62
N LEU A 80 4.09 -7.52 -9.16
CA LEU A 80 3.58 -8.14 -10.39
C LEU A 80 2.12 -8.60 -10.22
N ARG A 81 1.75 -9.15 -9.05
CA ARG A 81 0.37 -9.54 -8.74
C ARG A 81 -0.57 -8.33 -8.72
N ILE A 82 -0.14 -7.20 -8.15
CA ILE A 82 -0.91 -5.96 -8.14
C ILE A 82 -1.08 -5.39 -9.56
N GLU A 83 -0.06 -5.47 -10.40
CA GLU A 83 -0.15 -5.04 -11.79
C GLU A 83 -1.12 -5.92 -12.59
N ARG A 84 -1.01 -7.24 -12.44
CA ARG A 84 -1.93 -8.20 -13.07
C ARG A 84 -3.37 -8.01 -12.60
N GLU A 85 -3.60 -7.77 -11.31
CA GLU A 85 -4.93 -7.51 -10.75
C GLU A 85 -5.57 -6.29 -11.44
N LYS A 86 -4.82 -5.20 -11.63
CA LYS A 86 -5.32 -4.00 -12.32
C LYS A 86 -5.69 -4.27 -13.77
N GLU A 87 -4.90 -5.07 -14.48
CA GLU A 87 -5.21 -5.46 -15.86
C GLU A 87 -6.48 -6.31 -15.94
N LEU A 88 -6.59 -7.31 -15.07
CA LEU A 88 -7.77 -8.18 -14.99
C LEU A 88 -9.03 -7.40 -14.59
N ALA A 89 -8.92 -6.45 -13.67
CA ALA A 89 -10.03 -5.58 -13.29
C ALA A 89 -10.58 -4.79 -14.51
N VAL A 90 -9.72 -4.32 -15.41
CA VAL A 90 -10.15 -3.64 -16.63
C VAL A 90 -10.82 -4.60 -17.61
N VAL A 91 -10.33 -5.84 -17.74
CA VAL A 91 -10.96 -6.87 -18.58
C VAL A 91 -12.34 -7.23 -18.04
N LEU A 92 -12.46 -7.45 -16.74
CA LEU A 92 -13.72 -7.73 -16.06
C LEU A 92 -14.75 -6.62 -16.32
N GLN A 93 -14.36 -5.36 -16.10
CA GLN A 93 -15.23 -4.21 -16.38
C GLN A 93 -15.72 -4.17 -17.84
N LYS A 94 -14.86 -4.55 -18.80
CA LYS A 94 -15.24 -4.61 -20.22
C LYS A 94 -16.25 -5.74 -20.49
N LEU A 95 -16.09 -6.89 -19.85
CA LEU A 95 -17.01 -8.03 -19.98
C LEU A 95 -18.36 -7.73 -19.35
N GLU A 96 -18.38 -7.21 -18.12
CA GLU A 96 -19.60 -6.79 -17.43
C GLU A 96 -20.37 -5.75 -18.24
N LEU A 97 -19.66 -4.76 -18.81
CA LEU A 97 -20.27 -3.77 -19.68
C LEU A 97 -20.84 -4.38 -20.96
N LYS A 98 -20.14 -5.34 -21.58
CA LYS A 98 -20.64 -6.04 -22.77
C LYS A 98 -21.94 -6.78 -22.44
N GLN A 99 -21.97 -7.50 -21.32
CA GLN A 99 -23.17 -8.20 -20.84
C GLN A 99 -24.32 -7.22 -20.55
N ALA A 100 -24.04 -6.09 -19.90
CA ALA A 100 -25.04 -5.05 -19.63
C ALA A 100 -25.60 -4.43 -20.93
N LEU A 101 -24.75 -4.22 -21.94
CA LEU A 101 -25.19 -3.74 -23.24
C LEU A 101 -26.04 -4.78 -23.98
N GLU A 102 -25.64 -6.05 -23.96
CA GLU A 102 -26.42 -7.15 -24.55
C GLU A 102 -27.80 -7.27 -23.91
N ASN A 103 -27.88 -7.21 -22.57
CA ASN A 103 -29.15 -7.21 -21.84
C ASN A 103 -30.04 -5.99 -22.16
N SER A 104 -29.46 -4.90 -22.64
CA SER A 104 -30.21 -3.71 -23.08
C SER A 104 -30.66 -3.75 -24.54
N LYS A 105 -30.17 -4.70 -25.35
CA LYS A 105 -30.58 -4.87 -26.76
C LYS A 105 -31.99 -5.46 -26.82
N GLY A 106 -32.98 -4.60 -26.68
CA GLY A 106 -34.41 -4.99 -26.64
C GLY A 106 -35.25 -3.99 -25.85
N ASN A 107 -34.62 -3.18 -24.99
CA ASN A 107 -35.30 -2.12 -24.27
C ASN A 107 -35.52 -0.91 -25.20
N GLU A 108 -36.65 -0.23 -25.02
CA GLU A 108 -36.99 1.00 -25.75
C GLU A 108 -35.93 2.09 -25.50
N LEU A 109 -35.42 2.14 -24.26
CA LEU A 109 -34.43 3.11 -23.85
C LEU A 109 -33.01 2.55 -23.96
N LYS A 110 -32.30 2.97 -25.02
CA LYS A 110 -30.91 2.57 -25.27
C LYS A 110 -29.92 3.42 -24.46
N PRO A 111 -28.90 2.83 -23.85
CA PRO A 111 -27.87 3.57 -23.12
C PRO A 111 -27.02 4.42 -24.08
N LYS A 112 -26.69 5.66 -23.67
CA LYS A 112 -25.89 6.59 -24.47
C LYS A 112 -24.43 6.56 -24.05
N MET A 113 -23.51 6.37 -24.99
CA MET A 113 -22.06 6.39 -24.68
C MET A 113 -21.59 7.81 -24.36
N ILE A 114 -20.98 8.00 -23.19
CA ILE A 114 -20.40 9.29 -22.76
C ILE A 114 -18.90 9.31 -23.04
N LYS A 115 -18.19 8.20 -22.77
CA LYS A 115 -16.74 8.10 -22.97
C LYS A 115 -16.38 6.79 -23.63
N LYS A 116 -15.55 6.85 -24.68
CA LYS A 116 -14.98 5.66 -25.33
C LYS A 116 -14.06 4.92 -24.35
N GLY A 117 -14.05 3.59 -24.47
CA GLY A 117 -13.11 2.73 -23.74
C GLY A 117 -11.69 2.91 -24.23
N THR A 118 -10.71 2.61 -23.39
CA THR A 118 -9.29 2.59 -23.77
C THR A 118 -8.65 1.28 -23.32
N ALA A 119 -7.34 1.09 -23.56
CA ALA A 119 -6.62 -0.08 -23.06
C ALA A 119 -6.83 -0.25 -21.54
N ASN A 120 -6.78 0.86 -20.79
CA ASN A 120 -6.76 0.87 -19.32
C ASN A 120 -8.12 1.11 -18.65
N ARG A 121 -9.23 1.17 -19.39
CA ARG A 121 -10.59 1.31 -18.82
C ARG A 121 -11.68 0.87 -19.79
N ALA A 122 -12.80 0.39 -19.26
CA ALA A 122 -14.01 0.17 -20.05
C ALA A 122 -14.64 1.49 -20.54
N ALA A 123 -15.51 1.40 -21.54
CA ALA A 123 -16.31 2.55 -21.99
C ALA A 123 -17.30 2.98 -20.89
N VAL A 124 -17.76 4.22 -20.92
CA VAL A 124 -18.75 4.72 -19.96
C VAL A 124 -20.03 5.07 -20.70
N TYR A 125 -21.13 4.48 -20.26
CA TYR A 125 -22.47 4.72 -20.79
C TYR A 125 -23.35 5.36 -19.71
N LYS A 126 -24.32 6.15 -20.16
CA LYS A 126 -25.42 6.67 -19.35
C LYS A 126 -26.66 5.85 -19.66
N TRP A 127 -27.17 5.13 -18.66
CA TRP A 127 -28.50 4.54 -18.73
C TRP A 127 -29.52 5.61 -18.34
N THR A 128 -30.60 5.68 -19.11
CA THR A 128 -31.80 6.40 -18.70
C THR A 128 -32.42 5.65 -17.51
N TYR A 129 -32.85 6.40 -16.50
CA TYR A 129 -33.47 5.81 -15.33
C TYR A 129 -34.83 5.22 -15.72
N ASP A 130 -34.98 3.91 -15.53
CA ASP A 130 -36.26 3.21 -15.59
C ASP A 130 -36.40 2.36 -14.32
N ARG A 131 -37.58 2.38 -13.71
CA ARG A 131 -37.81 1.70 -12.44
C ARG A 131 -37.99 0.22 -12.72
N LYS A 132 -37.15 -0.62 -12.11
CA LYS A 132 -37.41 -2.06 -12.05
C LYS A 132 -38.76 -2.28 -11.38
N LYS A 133 -39.72 -2.83 -12.13
CA LYS A 133 -41.01 -3.27 -11.60
C LYS A 133 -40.85 -4.54 -10.79
#